data_AF-A0AAD0VT72-F1
#
_entry.id   AF-A0AAD0VT72-F1
#
_cell.length_a   1.000
_cell.length_b   1.000
_cell.length_c   1.000
_cell.angle_alpha   90.00
_cell.angle_beta   90.00
_cell.angle_gamma   90.00
#
_symmetry.space_group_name_H-M   'P 1'
#
loop_
_entity.id
_entity.type
_entity.pdbx_description
1 polymer ?
#
loop_
_entity_poly.entity_id
_entity_poly.type
_entity_poly.pdbx_seq_one_letter_code
_entity_poly.pdbx_strand_id
1 'polypeptide(L)' 'MTPPNGGVADFVEKLAAQHGVTGEMDRIDRMASTFTRLSGDDVELDRIERLLVSLGRKGILDLDDIFVLEE' A
#
# COMPACT_ATOMS: atom_id res chain seq x y z
N MET A 1 5.94 14.22 6.69
CA MET A 1 7.02 13.29 7.13
C MET A 1 7.97 13.15 5.93
N THR A 2 9.24 13.56 6.01
CA THR A 2 10.13 13.51 4.84
C THR A 2 10.61 12.08 4.58
N PRO A 3 10.50 11.54 3.35
CA PRO A 3 11.04 10.22 3.04
C PRO A 3 12.56 10.26 3.25
N PRO A 4 13.16 9.27 3.95
CA PRO A 4 14.60 9.18 4.08
C PRO A 4 15.23 8.98 2.70
N ASN A 5 16.50 9.38 2.54
CA ASN A 5 17.33 9.37 1.33
C ASN A 5 17.42 8.03 0.53
N GLY A 6 16.62 7.01 0.84
CA GLY A 6 16.47 5.73 0.11
C GLY A 6 15.19 5.63 -0.74
N GLY A 7 14.38 6.68 -0.83
CA GLY A 7 13.15 6.68 -1.64
C GLY A 7 11.94 6.07 -0.93
N VAL A 8 10.76 6.25 -1.53
CA VAL A 8 9.45 5.87 -0.95
C VAL A 8 9.36 4.37 -0.67
N ALA A 9 9.90 3.53 -1.55
CA ALA A 9 9.88 2.08 -1.38
C ALA A 9 10.61 1.64 -0.10
N ASP A 10 11.83 2.13 0.14
CA ASP A 10 12.61 1.82 1.33
C ASP A 10 11.90 2.25 2.63
N PHE A 11 11.20 3.39 2.59
CA PHE A 11 10.42 3.88 3.71
C PHE A 11 9.24 2.95 4.02
N VAL A 12 8.45 2.63 3.00
CA VAL A 12 7.26 1.77 3.11
C VAL A 12 7.66 0.37 3.58
N GLU A 13 8.75 -0.20 3.07
CA GLU A 13 9.23 -1.51 3.50
C GLU A 13 9.69 -1.53 4.95
N LYS A 14 10.43 -0.51 5.39
CA LYS A 14 10.88 -0.41 6.79
C LYS A 14 9.70 -0.24 7.73
N LEU A 15 8.73 0.59 7.36
CA LEU A 15 7.55 0.83 8.17
C LEU A 15 6.68 -0.43 8.27
N ALA A 16 6.49 -1.12 7.15
CA ALA A 16 5.80 -2.41 7.13
C ALA A 16 6.49 -3.44 8.03
N ALA A 17 7.83 -3.56 7.95
CA ALA A 17 8.61 -4.47 8.78
C ALA A 17 8.51 -4.13 10.28
N GLN A 18 8.56 -2.85 10.65
CA GLN A 18 8.43 -2.40 12.05
C GLN A 18 7.07 -2.76 12.66
N HIS A 19 6.00 -2.70 11.87
CA HIS A 19 4.64 -2.96 12.34
C HIS A 19 4.14 -4.37 12.04
N GLY A 20 4.98 -5.25 11.47
CA GLY A 20 4.60 -6.61 11.10
C GLY A 20 3.51 -6.68 10.03
N VAL A 21 3.47 -5.69 9.14
CA VAL A 21 2.48 -5.59 8.06
C VAL A 21 3.05 -6.23 6.81
N THR A 22 2.25 -7.07 6.15
CA THR A 22 2.61 -7.71 4.88
C THR A 22 1.79 -7.13 3.74
N GLY A 23 2.32 -7.21 2.51
CA GLY A 23 1.60 -6.85 1.28
C GLY A 23 0.71 -7.99 0.77
N GLU A 24 0.33 -8.92 1.65
CA GLU A 24 -0.53 -10.04 1.28
C GLU A 24 -1.95 -9.56 1.08
N MET A 25 -2.55 -9.94 -0.05
CA MET A 25 -3.95 -9.64 -0.32
C MET A 25 -4.84 -10.44 0.62
N ASP A 26 -5.72 -9.77 1.35
CA ASP A 26 -6.76 -10.43 2.13
C ASP A 26 -7.96 -10.83 1.24
N ARG A 27 -9.03 -11.34 1.86
CA ARG A 27 -10.22 -11.74 1.11
C ARG A 27 -10.91 -10.55 0.44
N ILE A 28 -10.90 -9.37 1.07
CA ILE A 28 -11.48 -8.14 0.54
C ILE A 28 -10.64 -7.64 -0.64
N ASP A 29 -9.32 -7.64 -0.53
CA ASP A 29 -8.43 -7.22 -1.62
C ASP A 29 -8.60 -8.11 -2.86
N ARG A 30 -8.77 -9.42 -2.66
CA ARG A 30 -9.08 -10.36 -3.77
C ARG A 30 -10.45 -10.12 -4.39
N MET A 31 -11.44 -9.76 -3.57
CA MET A 31 -12.77 -9.40 -4.08
C MET A 31 -12.68 -8.10 -4.89
N ALA A 32 -11.99 -7.07 -4.39
CA ALA A 32 -11.76 -5.82 -5.11
C ALA A 32 -11.07 -6.07 -6.46
N SER A 33 -9.97 -6.81 -6.48
CA SER A 33 -9.28 -7.22 -7.72
C SER A 33 -10.19 -8.01 -8.67
N THR A 34 -11.09 -8.83 -8.14
CA THR A 34 -12.05 -9.55 -8.99
C THR A 34 -13.09 -8.62 -9.59
N PHE A 35 -13.59 -7.64 -8.84
CA PHE A 35 -14.56 -6.67 -9.33
C PHE A 35 -13.95 -5.74 -10.38
N THR A 36 -12.73 -5.22 -10.14
CA THR A 36 -12.01 -4.36 -11.10
C THR A 36 -11.74 -5.11 -12.40
N ARG A 37 -11.32 -6.38 -12.31
CA ARG A 37 -11.16 -7.23 -13.50
C ARG A 37 -12.48 -7.48 -14.24
N LEU A 38 -13.59 -7.66 -13.52
CA LEU A 38 -14.91 -7.86 -14.13
C LEU A 38 -15.48 -6.60 -14.79
N SER A 39 -15.14 -5.40 -14.31
CA SER A 39 -15.52 -4.15 -14.98
C SER A 39 -14.66 -3.84 -16.21
N GLY A 40 -13.58 -4.58 -16.42
CA GLY A 40 -12.58 -4.29 -17.44
C GLY A 40 -11.57 -3.22 -17.00
N ASP A 41 -11.65 -2.76 -15.74
CA ASP A 41 -10.73 -1.79 -15.14
C ASP A 41 -9.69 -2.51 -14.28
N ASP A 42 -9.08 -3.58 -14.80
CA ASP A 42 -8.15 -4.38 -13.99
C ASP A 42 -6.99 -3.52 -13.49
N VAL A 43 -6.69 -3.60 -12.19
CA VAL A 43 -5.62 -2.86 -11.53
C VAL A 43 -4.78 -3.88 -10.78
N GLU A 44 -3.56 -4.10 -11.27
CA GLU A 44 -2.57 -4.93 -10.59
C GLU A 44 -1.68 -4.04 -9.72
N LEU A 45 -1.94 -4.07 -8.40
CA LEU A 45 -1.09 -3.36 -7.45
C LEU A 45 0.27 -4.04 -7.32
N ASP A 46 1.33 -3.26 -7.36
CA ASP A 46 2.68 -3.69 -7.05
C ASP A 46 2.86 -3.99 -5.55
N ARG A 47 4.05 -4.47 -5.17
CA ARG A 47 4.33 -4.84 -3.78
C ARG A 47 4.28 -3.65 -2.82
N ILE A 48 4.78 -2.48 -3.24
CA ILE A 48 4.82 -1.26 -2.43
C ILE A 48 3.42 -0.68 -2.28
N GLU A 49 2.64 -0.63 -3.35
CA GLU A 49 1.23 -0.19 -3.35
C GLU A 49 0.38 -1.06 -2.43
N ARG A 50 0.57 -2.38 -2.45
CA ARG A 50 -0.10 -3.29 -1.49
C ARG A 50 0.28 -3.00 -0.06
N LEU A 51 1.56 -2.70 0.21
CA LEU A 51 2.00 -2.34 1.56
C LEU A 51 1.38 -1.02 2.01
N LEU A 52 1.27 -0.03 1.12
CA LEU A 52 0.59 1.24 1.41
C LEU A 52 -0.88 1.03 1.76
N VAL A 53 -1.61 0.22 0.99
CA VAL A 53 -3.02 -0.13 1.29
C VAL A 53 -3.13 -0.83 2.65
N SER A 54 -2.26 -1.80 2.93
CA SER A 54 -2.26 -2.53 4.20
C SER A 54 -1.90 -1.64 5.41
N LEU A 55 -0.95 -0.71 5.26
CA LEU A 55 -0.56 0.26 6.28
C LEU A 55 -1.68 1.28 6.53
N GLY A 56 -2.33 1.75 5.46
CA GLY A 56 -3.48 2.64 5.49
C GLY A 56 -4.68 2.03 6.22
N ARG A 57 -5.05 0.79 5.87
CA ARG A 57 -6.16 0.07 6.53
C ARG A 57 -5.93 -0.20 8.01
N LYS A 58 -4.67 -0.26 8.45
CA LYS A 58 -4.28 -0.40 9.86
C LYS A 58 -4.17 0.94 10.60
N GLY A 59 -4.34 2.06 9.91
CA GLY A 59 -4.21 3.41 10.47
C GLY A 59 -2.77 3.79 10.84
N ILE A 60 -1.78 3.13 10.23
CA ILE A 60 -0.36 3.41 10.44
C ILE A 60 0.11 4.52 9.49
N LEU A 61 -0.42 4.53 8.26
CA LEU A 61 -0.39 5.70 7.39
C LEU A 61 -1.80 6.25 7.28
N ASP A 62 -1.95 7.57 7.32
CA ASP A 62 -3.18 8.20 6.87
C ASP A 62 -3.10 8.54 5.37
N LEU A 63 -4.25 8.79 4.74
CA LEU A 63 -4.31 9.10 3.31
C LEU A 63 -3.44 10.32 2.95
N ASP A 64 -3.43 11.32 3.84
CA ASP A 64 -2.61 12.52 3.71
C ASP A 64 -1.10 12.21 3.70
N ASP A 65 -0.66 11.23 4.49
CA ASP A 65 0.74 10.78 4.49
C ASP A 65 1.10 10.02 3.20
N ILE A 66 0.15 9.29 2.62
CA ILE A 66 0.35 8.59 1.33
C ILE A 66 0.52 9.62 0.21
N PHE A 67 -0.33 10.65 0.16
CA PHE A 67 -0.23 11.68 -0.88
C PHE A 67 1.05 12.52 -0.77
N VAL A 68 1.59 12.69 0.44
CA VAL A 68 2.89 13.37 0.65
C VAL A 68 4.08 12.53 0.16
N LEU A 69 3.91 11.22 -0.06
CA LEU A 69 4.95 10.35 -0.61
C LEU A 69 5.01 10.38 -2.14
N GLU A 70 4.03 10.97 -2.83
CA GLU A 70 3.98 11.07 -4.30
C GLU A 70 4.71 12.31 -4.87
N GLU A 71 5.33 13.15 -4.03
CA GLU A 71 6.02 14.40 -4.44
C GLU A 71 7.55 14.34 -4.35
#